data_AF-A0A8J4R4Q0-F1
#
_entry.id   AF-A0A8J4R4Q0-F1
#
_cell.length_a   1.000
_cell.length_b   1.000
_cell.length_c   1.000
_cell.angle_alpha   90.00
_cell.angle_beta   90.00
_cell.angle_gamma   90.00
#
_symmetry.space_group_name_H-M   'P 1'
#
loop_
_entity.id
_entity.type
_entity.pdbx_description
1 polymer ?
#
loop_
_entity_poly.entity_id
_entity_poly.type
_entity_poly.pdbx_seq_one_letter_code
_entity_poly.pdbx_strand_id
1 'polypeptide(L)'
;MEKVVHFPKLPIEFLMRPSSNSIRDVLIKTIPSASKPEIKRILESVYGCEVEKVRTLNMRGKKKMRGGRLIARPDYKKAYVTLKNPSSFSPDMNPIHLVKEEKNK
;
A
#
# COMPACT_ATOMS: atom_id res chain seq x y z
N MET A 1 6.89 7.55 27.83
CA MET A 1 7.48 6.21 27.62
C MET A 1 7.38 5.87 26.15
N GLU A 2 8.51 5.58 25.51
CA GLU A 2 8.54 5.23 24.10
C GLU A 2 8.23 3.74 23.92
N LYS A 3 7.31 3.39 23.01
CA LYS A 3 6.90 2.00 22.77
C LYS A 3 7.96 1.31 21.91
N VAL A 4 8.76 0.43 22.50
CA VAL A 4 9.73 -0.41 21.80
C VAL A 4 9.00 -1.58 21.15
N VAL A 5 9.19 -1.77 19.83
CA VAL A 5 8.59 -2.87 19.06
C VAL A 5 9.72 -3.62 18.37
N HIS A 6 9.98 -4.86 18.80
CA HIS A 6 11.01 -5.71 18.20
C HIS A 6 10.54 -6.32 16.87
N PHE A 7 9.29 -6.79 16.82
CA PHE A 7 8.69 -7.42 15.64
C PHE A 7 7.37 -6.73 15.27
N PRO A 8 7.35 -5.87 14.25
CA PRO A 8 6.13 -5.22 13.81
C PRO A 8 5.21 -6.22 13.09
N LYS A 9 4.01 -6.45 13.62
CA LYS A 9 2.97 -7.29 12.99
C LYS A 9 2.02 -6.46 12.13
N LEU A 10 2.57 -5.70 11.18
CA LEU A 10 1.78 -4.85 10.29
C LEU A 10 1.93 -5.32 8.83
N PRO A 11 0.91 -5.94 8.22
CA PRO A 11 0.98 -6.30 6.82
C PRO A 11 0.87 -5.02 5.97
N ILE A 12 1.82 -4.84 5.06
CA ILE A 12 1.87 -3.73 4.11
C ILE A 12 1.76 -4.34 2.71
N GLU A 13 0.70 -3.97 2.01
CA GLU A 13 0.46 -4.36 0.62
C GLU A 13 0.51 -3.11 -0.25
N PHE A 14 1.45 -3.04 -1.18
CA PHE A 14 1.57 -1.92 -2.12
C PHE A 14 0.50 -2.03 -3.21
N LEU A 15 -0.40 -1.05 -3.27
CA LEU A 15 -1.43 -0.95 -4.30
C LEU A 15 -0.90 -0.11 -5.47
N MET A 16 0.02 -0.66 -6.26
CA MET A 16 0.62 0.05 -7.38
C MET A 16 -0.28 0.03 -8.63
N ARG A 17 -0.44 1.21 -9.26
CA ARG A 17 -0.62 1.33 -10.72
C ARG A 17 -0.03 2.67 -11.17
N PRO A 18 1.30 2.79 -11.25
CA PRO A 18 1.90 4.01 -11.77
C PRO A 18 1.50 4.16 -13.23
N SER A 19 0.90 5.30 -13.59
CA SER A 19 0.74 5.71 -14.99
C SER A 19 1.97 6.45 -15.51
N SER A 20 2.84 6.91 -14.60
CA SER A 20 4.04 7.70 -14.87
C SER A 20 5.30 7.00 -14.34
N ASN A 21 6.45 7.29 -14.96
CA ASN A 21 7.74 6.67 -14.63
C ASN A 21 8.29 7.09 -13.24
N SER A 22 7.88 8.24 -12.72
CA SER A 22 8.23 8.71 -11.38
C SER A 22 7.07 8.53 -10.42
N ILE A 23 7.36 7.96 -9.23
CA ILE A 23 6.39 7.74 -8.17
C ILE A 23 6.71 8.68 -7.02
N ARG A 24 5.87 9.69 -6.83
CA ARG A 24 5.94 10.59 -5.67
C ARG A 24 5.04 10.10 -4.53
N ASP A 25 3.84 9.69 -4.87
CA ASP A 25 2.85 9.18 -3.93
C ASP A 25 2.68 7.67 -4.10
N VAL A 26 2.91 6.95 -3.01
CA VAL A 26 2.74 5.51 -2.93
C VAL A 26 1.44 5.18 -2.21
N LEU A 27 0.70 4.21 -2.76
CA LEU A 27 -0.54 3.75 -2.18
C LEU A 27 -0.35 2.41 -1.49
N ILE A 28 -0.77 2.34 -0.23
CA ILE A 28 -0.60 1.18 0.63
C ILE A 28 -1.97 0.73 1.15
N LYS A 29 -2.16 -0.58 1.19
CA LYS A 29 -3.23 -1.26 1.91
C LYS A 29 -2.65 -1.95 3.14
N THR A 30 -3.29 -1.73 4.28
CA THR A 30 -2.91 -2.32 5.57
C THR A 30 -4.13 -2.59 6.43
N ILE A 31 -3.94 -3.04 7.67
CA ILE A 31 -5.02 -3.34 8.61
C ILE A 31 -5.72 -2.06 9.12
N PRO A 32 -7.02 -2.12 9.46
CA PRO A 32 -7.77 -0.97 9.99
C PRO A 32 -7.23 -0.36 11.28
N SER A 33 -6.50 -1.12 12.09
CA SER A 33 -5.92 -0.65 13.36
C SER A 33 -4.63 0.17 13.18
N ALA A 34 -4.00 0.15 12.00
CA ALA A 34 -2.71 0.79 11.76
C ALA A 34 -2.75 2.31 11.98
N SER A 35 -1.79 2.85 12.73
CA SER A 35 -1.70 4.31 12.95
C SER A 35 -0.76 4.99 11.95
N LYS A 36 -0.97 6.29 11.67
CA LYS A 36 -0.07 7.08 10.80
C LYS A 36 1.40 7.05 11.23
N PRO A 37 1.77 7.28 12.50
CA PRO A 37 3.17 7.25 12.91
C PRO A 37 3.78 5.85 12.81
N GLU A 38 2.99 4.80 13.04
CA GLU A 38 3.44 3.41 12.89
C GLU A 38 3.76 3.06 11.44
N ILE A 39 2.87 3.41 10.51
CA ILE A 39 3.11 3.23 9.06
C ILE A 39 4.38 3.96 8.63
N LYS A 40 4.57 5.22 9.09
CA LYS A 40 5.76 6.01 8.77
C LYS A 40 7.04 5.32 9.27
N ARG A 41 7.08 4.94 10.55
CA ARG A 41 8.25 4.30 11.17
C ARG A 41 8.62 2.99 10.48
N ILE A 42 7.64 2.18 10.09
CA ILE A 42 7.90 0.90 9.40
C ILE A 42 8.49 1.15 8.01
N LEU A 43 7.95 2.10 7.25
CA LEU A 43 8.49 2.44 5.93
C LEU A 43 9.91 2.99 6.00
N GLU A 44 10.21 3.82 7.01
CA GLU A 44 11.55 4.36 7.23
C GLU A 44 12.53 3.26 7.70
N SER A 45 12.12 2.43 8.67
CA SER A 45 13.03 1.47 9.31
C SER A 45 13.24 0.19 8.51
N VAL A 46 12.16 -0.36 7.92
CA VAL A 46 12.21 -1.66 7.22
C VAL A 46 12.55 -1.48 5.75
N TYR A 47 12.02 -0.43 5.12
CA TYR A 47 12.18 -0.21 3.67
C TYR A 47 13.16 0.93 3.33
N GLY A 48 13.69 1.65 4.33
CA GLY A 48 14.67 2.72 4.11
C GLY A 48 14.14 3.92 3.31
N CYS A 49 12.82 4.11 3.24
CA CYS A 49 12.21 5.17 2.45
C CYS A 49 12.09 6.47 3.25
N GLU A 50 12.38 7.61 2.62
CA GLU A 50 12.15 8.92 3.24
C GLU A 50 10.71 9.39 3.04
N VAL A 51 9.93 9.40 4.12
CA VAL A 51 8.50 9.75 4.08
C VAL A 51 8.27 11.20 4.48
N GLU A 52 7.68 11.98 3.57
CA GLU A 52 7.26 13.36 3.83
C GLU A 52 5.96 13.38 4.64
N LYS A 53 4.91 12.72 4.14
CA LYS A 53 3.56 12.80 4.70
C LYS A 53 2.78 11.50 4.52
N VAL A 54 2.01 11.12 5.54
CA VAL A 54 1.08 9.98 5.48
C VAL A 54 -0.36 10.46 5.65
N ARG A 55 -1.22 10.11 4.70
CA ARG A 55 -2.67 10.34 4.76
C ARG A 55 -3.36 8.98 4.74
N THR A 56 -4.42 8.81 5.52
CA THR A 56 -5.08 7.51 5.69
C THR A 56 -6.58 7.63 5.52
N LEU A 57 -7.20 6.60 4.97
CA LEU A 57 -8.64 6.44 4.80
C LEU A 57 -9.04 5.04 5.28
N ASN A 58 -10.15 4.94 6.03
CA ASN A 58 -10.70 3.65 6.44
C ASN A 58 -11.65 3.15 5.35
N MET A 59 -11.35 1.99 4.76
CA MET A 59 -12.13 1.39 3.67
C MET A 59 -12.93 0.21 4.19
N ARG A 60 -14.25 0.26 3.99
CA ARG A 60 -15.13 -0.87 4.26
C ARG A 60 -15.00 -1.91 3.15
N GLY A 61 -14.94 -3.18 3.54
CA GLY A 61 -14.93 -4.30 2.62
C GLY A 61 -16.25 -4.43 1.88
N LYS A 62 -16.17 -4.86 0.62
CA LYS A 62 -17.35 -5.07 -0.22
C LYS A 62 -18.21 -6.20 0.37
N LYS A 63 -19.46 -5.89 0.66
CA LYS A 63 -20.50 -6.88 1.00
C LYS A 63 -21.00 -7.54 -0.28
N LYS A 64 -21.15 -8.86 -0.28
CA LYS A 64 -21.67 -9.65 -1.39
C LYS A 64 -22.55 -10.77 -0.84
N MET A 65 -23.69 -11.03 -1.49
CA MET A 65 -24.52 -12.17 -1.17
C MET A 65 -24.04 -13.41 -1.96
N ARG A 66 -23.88 -14.54 -1.29
CA ARG A 66 -23.56 -15.84 -1.93
C ARG A 66 -24.41 -16.92 -1.28
N GLY A 67 -25.25 -17.58 -2.06
CA GLY A 67 -26.12 -18.67 -1.58
C GLY A 67 -27.02 -18.24 -0.41
N GLY A 68 -27.63 -17.06 -0.50
CA GLY A 68 -28.51 -16.51 0.56
C GLY A 68 -27.79 -15.97 1.81
N ARG A 69 -26.47 -16.13 1.94
CA ARG A 69 -25.69 -15.57 3.05
C ARG A 69 -25.00 -14.27 2.65
N LEU A 70 -25.02 -13.28 3.54
CA LEU A 70 -24.27 -12.03 3.38
C LEU A 70 -22.83 -12.23 3.82
N ILE A 71 -21.88 -12.11 2.89
CA ILE A 71 -20.44 -12.24 3.14
C ILE A 71 -19.77 -10.89 2.87
N ALA A 72 -18.87 -10.46 3.73
CA ALA A 72 -18.08 -9.24 3.53
C ALA A 72 -16.60 -9.58 3.29
N ARG A 73 -15.95 -8.84 2.40
CA ARG A 73 -14.48 -8.79 2.36
C ARG A 73 -13.96 -8.11 3.63
N PRO A 74 -12.73 -8.40 4.08
CA PRO A 74 -12.16 -7.72 5.23
C PRO A 74 -12.02 -6.22 4.95
N ASP A 75 -12.33 -5.41 5.96
CA ASP A 75 -12.04 -3.99 5.98
C ASP A 75 -10.52 -3.77 5.95
N TYR A 76 -10.09 -2.65 5.38
CA TYR A 76 -8.68 -2.31 5.31
C TYR A 76 -8.47 -0.80 5.46
N LYS A 77 -7.26 -0.41 5.82
CA LYS A 77 -6.82 0.98 5.79
C LYS A 77 -6.07 1.24 4.51
N LYS A 78 -6.50 2.27 3.80
CA LYS A 78 -5.81 2.79 2.61
C LYS A 78 -4.94 3.96 3.04
N ALA A 79 -3.64 3.87 2.80
CA ALA A 79 -2.69 4.93 3.13
C ALA A 79 -2.08 5.49 1.84
N TYR A 80 -2.13 6.81 1.70
CA TYR A 80 -1.39 7.59 0.72
C TYR A 80 -0.13 8.11 1.40
N VAL A 81 1.01 7.71 0.89
CA VAL A 81 2.32 8.06 1.43
C VAL A 81 3.06 8.89 0.40
N THR A 82 3.37 10.13 0.76
CA THR A 82 4.18 11.02 -0.05
C THR A 82 5.64 10.81 0.33
N LEU A 83 6.46 10.43 -0.65
CA LEU A 83 7.90 10.30 -0.50
C LEU A 83 8.57 11.65 -0.69
N LYS A 84 9.67 11.90 0.04
CA LYS A 84 10.49 13.11 -0.16
C LYS A 84 11.21 13.06 -1.50
N ASN A 85 11.86 11.94 -1.77
CA ASN A 85 12.58 11.70 -3.01
C ASN A 85 11.72 10.81 -3.92
N PRO A 86 11.45 11.21 -5.17
CA PRO A 86 10.68 10.39 -6.09
C PRO A 86 11.46 9.10 -6.39
N SER A 87 10.81 7.95 -6.24
CA SER A 87 11.40 6.67 -6.61
C SER A 87 11.15 6.38 -8.09
N SER A 88 12.20 5.99 -8.82
CA SER A 88 12.07 5.40 -10.16
C SER A 88 11.73 3.92 -10.03
N PHE A 89 10.76 3.46 -10.82
CA PHE A 89 10.42 2.04 -10.93
C PHE A 89 10.74 1.59 -12.35
N SER A 90 11.51 0.51 -12.55
CA SER A 90 11.71 -0.03 -13.90
C SER A 90 10.46 -0.82 -14.33
N PRO A 91 9.88 -0.54 -15.50
CA PRO A 91 8.68 -1.24 -15.99
C PRO A 91 8.81 -2.77 -16.01
N ASP A 92 10.03 -3.26 -16.25
CA ASP A 92 10.36 -4.68 -16.41
C ASP A 92 10.25 -5.48 -15.10
N MET A 93 10.23 -4.81 -13.94
CA MET A 93 10.10 -5.46 -12.63
C MET A 93 8.66 -5.92 -12.33
N ASN A 94 7.69 -5.57 -13.18
CA ASN A 94 6.30 -6.02 -13.08
C ASN A 94 5.93 -6.89 -14.30
N PRO A 95 5.80 -8.23 -14.17
CA PRO A 95 5.52 -9.12 -15.29
C PRO A 95 4.18 -8.84 -16.00
N ILE A 96 3.27 -8.07 -15.38
CA ILE A 96 2.00 -7.65 -15.97
C ILE A 96 2.19 -6.68 -17.14
N HIS A 97 3.23 -5.84 -17.13
CA HIS A 97 3.46 -4.88 -18.22
C HIS A 97 3.89 -5.59 -19.51
N LEU A 98 4.80 -6.55 -19.41
CA LEU A 98 5.20 -7.43 -20.52
C LEU A 98 3.99 -8.13 -21.16
N VAL A 99 3.11 -8.73 -20.35
CA VAL A 99 1.89 -9.39 -20.84
C VAL A 99 0.90 -8.41 -21.49
N LYS A 100 0.87 -7.14 -21.08
CA LYS A 100 0.02 -6.13 -21.70
C LYS A 100 0.57 -5.63 -23.03
N GLU A 101 1.88 -5.47 -23.13
CA GLU A 101 2.56 -5.07 -24.36
C GLU A 101 2.41 -6.16 -25.43
N GLU A 102 2.56 -7.44 -25.05
CA GLU A 102 2.30 -8.59 -25.94
C GLU A 102 0.87 -8.63 -26.49
N LYS A 103 -0.13 -8.20 -25.70
CA LYS A 103 -1.55 -8.20 -26.13
C LYS A 103 -1.92 -7.03 -27.05
N ASN A 104 -1.11 -5.97 -27.06
CA ASN A 104 -1.33 -4.78 -27.89
C ASN A 104 -0.53 -4.82 -29.20
N LYS A 105 0.29 -5.86 -29.40
CA LYS A 105 0.97 -6.17 -30.66
C LYS A 105 0.13 -7.15 -31.48
#